data_AF-A0AA42QDR6-F1
#
_entry.id   AF-A0AA42QDR6-F1
#
_cell.length_a   1.000
_cell.length_b   1.000
_cell.length_c   1.000
_cell.angle_alpha   90.00
_cell.angle_beta   90.00
_cell.angle_gamma   90.00
#
_symmetry.space_group_name_H-M   'P 1'
#
loop_
_entity.id
_entity.type
_entity.pdbx_description
1 polymer ?
#
loop_
_entity_poly.entity_id
_entity_poly.type
_entity_poly.pdbx_seq_one_letter_code
_entity_poly.pdbx_strand_id
1 'polypeptide(L)' 'MKLERRRWNACRARIEELLAEGWSITGREPLRLELGRRVLLVKGGCVING' A
#
# COMPACT_ATOMS: atom_id res chain seq x y z
N MET A 1 -22.48 -7.68 5.93
CA MET A 1 -21.35 -7.21 5.08
C MET A 1 -20.72 -5.95 5.70
N LYS A 2 -19.80 -6.08 6.68
CA LYS A 2 -19.16 -4.91 7.34
C LYS A 2 -17.69 -5.12 7.74
N LEU A 3 -17.10 -6.29 7.47
CA LEU A 3 -15.71 -6.58 7.86
C LEU A 3 -14.67 -6.07 6.85
N GLU A 4 -15.03 -5.98 5.57
CA GLU A 4 -14.09 -5.64 4.51
C GLU A 4 -13.68 -4.16 4.58
N ARG A 5 -14.63 -3.26 4.89
CA ARG A 5 -14.38 -1.80 4.92
C ARG A 5 -13.34 -1.35 5.94
N ARG A 6 -13.21 -2.04 7.08
CA ARG A 6 -12.22 -1.66 8.10
C ARG A 6 -10.79 -1.97 7.67
N ARG A 7 -10.58 -3.10 6.97
CA ARG A 7 -9.27 -3.44 6.42
C ARG A 7 -8.84 -2.42 5.37
N TRP A 8 -9.75 -2.04 4.47
CA TRP A 8 -9.46 -1.02 3.45
C TRP A 8 -9.06 0.35 4.01
N ASN A 9 -9.67 0.80 5.12
CA ASN A 9 -9.32 2.10 5.73
C ASN A 9 -7.93 2.11 6.37
N ALA A 10 -7.55 1.03 7.08
CA ALA A 10 -6.20 0.93 7.65
C ALA A 10 -5.13 0.90 6.56
N CYS A 11 -5.41 0.24 5.43
CA CYS A 11 -4.50 0.19 4.29
C CYS A 11 -4.41 1.54 3.57
N ARG A 12 -5.51 2.28 3.46
CA ARG A 12 -5.49 3.64 2.91
C ARG A 12 -4.60 4.57 3.71
N ALA A 13 -4.75 4.58 5.04
CA ALA A 13 -3.89 5.37 5.91
C ALA A 13 -2.41 5.01 5.70
N ARG A 14 -2.08 3.72 5.62
CA ARG A 14 -0.71 3.27 5.38
C ARG A 14 -0.17 3.66 4.00
N ILE A 15 -1.00 3.59 2.96
CA ILE A 15 -0.62 4.04 1.61
C ILE A 15 -0.42 5.56 1.61
N GLU A 16 -1.25 6.32 2.32
CA GLU A 16 -1.13 7.78 2.45
C GLU A 16 0.13 8.17 3.22
N GLU A 17 0.49 7.45 4.29
CA GLU A 17 1.79 7.61 4.96
C GLU A 17 2.97 7.31 4.02
N LEU A 18 2.89 6.23 3.24
CA LEU A 18 3.93 5.89 2.27
C LEU A 18 4.02 6.95 1.16
N LEU A 19 2.90 7.44 0.65
CA LEU A 19 2.88 8.55 -0.31
C LEU A 19 3.51 9.82 0.30
N ALA A 20 3.25 10.11 1.57
CA ALA A 20 3.82 11.24 2.30
C ALA A 20 5.33 11.08 2.56
N GLU A 21 5.81 9.84 2.79
CA GLU A 21 7.24 9.50 2.85
C GLU A 21 7.95 9.64 1.49
N GLY A 22 7.21 9.82 0.40
CA GLY A 22 7.74 9.98 -0.96
C GLY A 22 7.70 8.71 -1.81
N TRP A 23 7.00 7.67 -1.36
CA TRP A 23 6.79 6.48 -2.16
C TRP A 23 5.86 6.80 -3.33
N SER A 24 6.20 6.31 -4.52
CA SER A 24 5.39 6.46 -5.73
C SER A 24 4.65 5.18 -6.04
N ILE A 25 3.34 5.25 -6.28
CA ILE A 25 2.55 4.09 -6.69
C ILE A 25 2.85 3.78 -8.16
N THR A 26 3.52 2.67 -8.43
CA THR A 26 3.89 2.22 -9.79
C THR A 26 3.03 1.05 -10.29
N GLY A 27 2.21 0.46 -9.41
CA GLY A 27 1.25 -0.59 -9.76
C GLY A 27 0.06 -0.56 -8.80
N ARG A 28 -1.12 -1.02 -9.23
CA ARG A 28 -2.33 -0.98 -8.39
C ARG A 28 -2.94 -2.35 -8.07
N GLU A 29 -2.64 -3.39 -8.85
CA GLU A 29 -3.07 -4.78 -8.57
C GLU A 29 -1.96 -5.78 -8.94
N PRO A 30 -1.08 -6.16 -7.98
CA PRO A 30 -0.97 -5.68 -6.60
C PRO A 30 -0.48 -4.22 -6.52
N LEU A 31 -0.80 -3.53 -5.42
CA LEU A 31 -0.41 -2.13 -5.22
C LEU A 31 1.11 -2.09 -5.02
N ARG A 32 1.83 -1.50 -5.95
CA ARG A 32 3.29 -1.46 -5.95
C ARG A 32 3.71 -0.03 -5.66
N LEU A 33 4.55 0.12 -4.65
CA LEU A 33 5.10 1.38 -4.19
C LEU A 33 6.61 1.34 -4.41
N GLU A 34 7.17 2.38 -5.00
CA GLU A 34 8.60 2.49 -5.25
C GLU A 34 9.16 3.76 -4.61
N LEU A 35 10.29 3.63 -3.91
CA LEU A 35 11.04 4.72 -3.32
C LEU A 35 12.52 4.56 -3.64
N GLY A 36 12.96 5.22 -4.70
CA GLY A 36 14.32 5.13 -5.20
C GLY A 36 14.69 3.72 -5.66
N ARG A 37 15.42 2.96 -4.82
CA ARG A 37 15.79 1.55 -5.06
C ARG A 37 14.93 0.55 -4.28
N ARG A 38 13.98 1.00 -3.47
CA ARG A 38 13.12 0.15 -2.65
C ARG A 38 11.78 -0.05 -3.35
N VAL A 39 11.29 -1.28 -3.31
CA VAL A 39 10.00 -1.66 -3.87
C VAL A 39 9.18 -2.33 -2.78
N LEU A 40 7.97 -1.85 -2.53
CA LEU A 40 6.99 -2.44 -1.63
C LEU A 40 5.80 -2.95 -2.44
N LEU A 41 5.35 -4.16 -2.13
CA LEU A 41 4.16 -4.75 -2.73
C LEU A 41 3.07 -4.85 -1.67
N VAL A 42 1.96 -4.14 -1.85
CA VAL A 42 0.78 -4.22 -0.99
C VAL A 42 -0.26 -5.07 -1.70
N LYS A 43 -0.58 -6.24 -1.14
CA LYS A 43 -1.58 -7.16 -1.68
C LYS A 43 -2.63 -7.44 -0.62
N GLY A 44 -3.91 -7.25 -0.96
CA GLY A 44 -5.04 -7.54 -0.07
C GLY A 44 -5.01 -6.77 1.26
N GLY A 45 -4.29 -5.63 1.30
CA GLY A 45 -4.12 -4.84 2.50
C GLY A 45 -2.96 -5.22 3.41
N CYS A 46 -2.09 -6.13 2.98
CA CYS A 46 -0.86 -6.47 3.70
C CYS A 46 0.36 -6.03 2.86
N VAL A 47 1.29 -5.32 3.50
CA VAL A 47 2.58 -4.97 2.89
C VAL A 47 3.43 -6.24 2.88
N ILE A 48 3.66 -6.77 1.69
CA ILE A 48 4.59 -7.85 1.43
C ILE A 48 5.92 -7.17 1.08
N ASN A 49 6.87 -7.19 2.01
CA ASN A 49 8.25 -6.83 1.68
C ASN A 49 8.78 -7.87 0.68
N GLY A 50 9.26 -7.38 -0.46
CA GLY A 50 10.01 -8.18 -1.44
C GLY A 50 11.50 -8.08 -1.17
#